data_AF-A0A7U9XBN5-F1
#
_entry.id   AF-A0A7U9XBN5-F1
#
_cell.length_a   1.000
_cell.length_b   1.000
_cell.length_c   1.000
_cell.angle_alpha   90.00
_cell.angle_beta   90.00
_cell.angle_gamma   90.00
#
_symmetry.space_group_name_H-M   'P 1'
#
loop_
_entity.id
_entity.type
_entity.pdbx_description
1 polymer ?
#
loop_
_entity_poly.entity_id
_entity_poly.type
_entity_poly.pdbx_seq_one_letter_code
_entity_poly.pdbx_strand_id
1 'polypeptide(L)'
;MRGLQRLRKSRKSGMSLVEMVVTLLIFGIMMTMMVGVLSPAAKIFIRIQKLQYAQIILDNTIQELRGMTRDATGHVKIYEKCGSNDGLADQTGRDFGQGLEFVNEDGYVVLISTEGCPSTGIYRGSQLLSTVNLGDVPAGRLFARYYVREKDEKYHYEDASGQPIARAVSSIFTDGYYMGNYLEIIFSYPPLAAPDEVVDYLEAEVRIYGDEQRSELVVKESVVLDLRYEVKRQDGITANRMTP
;
A
#
# COMPACT_ATOMS: atom_id res chain seq x y z
N MET A 1 50.09 -21.78 -56.16
CA MET A 1 49.95 -20.67 -55.19
C MET A 1 49.81 -19.31 -55.91
N ARG A 2 48.69 -19.02 -56.59
CA ARG A 2 48.46 -17.73 -57.30
C ARG A 2 47.13 -17.04 -56.97
N GLY A 3 46.24 -17.67 -56.19
CA GLY A 3 44.94 -17.10 -55.79
C GLY A 3 44.98 -16.14 -54.60
N LEU A 4 45.88 -16.39 -53.63
CA LEU A 4 45.98 -15.60 -52.39
C LEU A 4 46.57 -14.19 -52.57
N GLN A 5 47.28 -13.92 -53.67
CA GLN A 5 47.87 -12.60 -53.93
C GLN A 5 46.86 -11.60 -54.53
N ARG A 6 45.76 -12.06 -55.16
CA ARG A 6 44.74 -11.15 -55.72
C ARG A 6 43.80 -10.59 -54.65
N LEU A 7 43.52 -11.32 -53.57
CA LEU A 7 42.76 -10.81 -52.43
C LEU A 7 43.53 -9.74 -51.63
N ARG A 8 44.86 -9.74 -51.68
CA ARG A 8 45.69 -8.77 -50.95
C ARG A 8 45.87 -7.44 -51.70
N LYS A 9 45.61 -7.40 -53.01
CA LYS A 9 45.77 -6.19 -53.85
C LYS A 9 44.53 -5.26 -53.85
N SER A 10 43.38 -5.74 -53.36
CA SER A 10 42.19 -4.91 -53.10
C SER A 10 42.26 -4.16 -51.77
N ARG A 11 43.29 -4.42 -50.95
CA ARG A 11 43.41 -3.94 -49.57
C ARG A 11 44.26 -2.68 -49.42
N LYS A 12 44.15 -1.73 -50.37
CA LYS A 12 44.82 -0.41 -50.32
C LYS A 12 43.97 0.71 -50.96
N SER A 13 42.66 0.72 -50.71
CA SER A 13 41.90 1.97 -50.71
C SER A 13 41.77 2.36 -49.24
N GLY A 14 42.67 3.23 -48.78
CA GLY A 14 42.45 3.90 -47.50
C GLY A 14 41.28 4.86 -47.70
N MET A 15 40.35 4.90 -46.74
CA MET A 15 39.26 5.88 -46.78
C MET A 15 39.87 7.27 -46.92
N SER A 16 39.39 8.05 -47.89
CA SER A 16 39.83 9.43 -48.00
C SER A 16 39.36 10.20 -46.77
N LEU A 17 40.10 11.24 -46.36
CA LEU A 17 39.72 12.08 -45.22
C LEU A 17 38.30 12.66 -45.41
N VAL A 18 37.92 12.92 -46.66
CA VAL A 18 36.57 13.38 -47.05
C VAL A 18 35.51 12.31 -46.77
N GLU A 19 35.75 11.04 -47.12
CA GLU A 19 34.82 9.94 -46.85
C GLU A 19 34.59 9.76 -45.34
N MET A 20 35.64 9.87 -44.52
CA MET A 20 35.50 9.83 -43.05
C MET A 20 34.70 11.02 -42.51
N VAL A 21 34.92 12.24 -43.03
CA VAL A 21 34.14 13.41 -42.61
C VAL A 21 32.67 13.30 -42.99
N VAL A 22 32.37 12.84 -44.22
CA VAL A 22 30.99 12.67 -44.70
C VAL A 22 30.26 11.58 -43.91
N THR A 23 30.92 10.44 -43.66
CA THR A 23 30.33 9.34 -42.88
C THR A 23 30.05 9.75 -41.43
N LEU A 24 30.97 10.47 -40.79
CA LEU A 24 30.75 11.01 -39.44
C LEU A 24 29.60 12.03 -39.41
N LEU A 25 29.49 12.88 -40.43
CA LEU A 25 28.42 13.88 -40.53
C LEU A 25 27.05 13.21 -40.71
N ILE A 26 26.93 12.22 -41.59
CA ILE A 26 25.69 11.45 -41.77
C ILE A 26 25.34 10.68 -40.49
N PHE A 27 26.31 10.04 -39.85
CA PHE A 27 26.09 9.34 -38.58
C PHE A 27 25.60 10.29 -37.47
N GLY A 28 26.16 11.49 -37.39
CA GLY A 28 25.71 12.53 -36.46
C GLY A 28 24.25 12.92 -36.70
N ILE A 29 23.84 13.13 -37.95
CA ILE A 29 22.45 13.46 -38.32
C ILE A 29 21.51 12.29 -38.00
N MET A 30 21.93 11.04 -38.26
CA MET A 30 21.13 9.87 -37.93
C MET A 30 20.95 9.70 -36.42
N MET A 31 22.01 9.91 -35.63
CA MET A 31 21.94 9.84 -34.18
C MET A 31 21.03 10.92 -33.59
N THR A 32 21.05 12.15 -34.10
CA THR A 32 20.15 13.20 -33.62
C THR A 32 18.69 12.89 -33.94
N MET A 33 18.38 12.33 -35.12
CA MET A 33 17.03 11.86 -35.44
C MET A 33 16.59 10.71 -34.52
N MET A 34 17.48 9.75 -34.27
CA MET A 34 17.20 8.61 -33.39
C MET A 34 16.90 9.07 -31.95
N VAL A 35 17.68 10.02 -31.42
CA VAL A 35 17.43 10.63 -30.10
C VAL A 35 16.11 11.40 -30.06
N GLY A 36 15.77 12.10 -31.15
CA GLY A 36 14.51 12.83 -31.29
C GLY A 36 13.27 11.93 -31.19
N VAL A 37 13.36 10.67 -31.62
CA VAL A 37 12.26 9.69 -31.53
C VAL A 37 12.31 8.90 -30.22
N LEU A 38 13.49 8.45 -29.78
CA LEU A 38 13.63 7.60 -28.60
C LEU A 38 13.31 8.33 -27.29
N SER A 39 13.69 9.61 -27.16
CA SER A 39 13.51 10.34 -25.91
C SER A 39 12.03 10.52 -25.53
N PRO A 40 11.13 11.00 -26.44
CA PRO A 40 9.70 11.03 -26.16
C PRO A 40 9.10 9.63 -25.90
N ALA A 41 9.49 8.63 -26.68
CA ALA A 41 9.00 7.26 -26.52
C ALA A 41 9.39 6.66 -25.16
N ALA A 42 10.63 6.84 -24.72
CA ALA A 42 11.10 6.38 -23.42
C ALA A 42 10.35 7.05 -22.26
N LYS A 43 10.07 8.36 -22.36
CA LYS A 43 9.26 9.08 -21.35
C LYS A 43 7.84 8.53 -21.26
N ILE A 44 7.20 8.29 -22.41
CA ILE A 44 5.87 7.69 -22.46
C ILE A 44 5.90 6.28 -21.88
N PHE A 45 6.90 5.48 -22.24
CA PHE A 45 7.06 4.12 -21.74
C PHE A 45 7.19 4.09 -20.21
N ILE A 46 8.05 4.92 -19.63
CA ILE A 46 8.21 5.02 -18.16
C ILE A 46 6.90 5.43 -17.50
N ARG A 47 6.17 6.39 -18.08
CA ARG A 47 4.88 6.83 -17.54
C ARG A 47 3.84 5.70 -17.57
N ILE A 48 3.75 4.95 -18.67
CA ILE A 48 2.86 3.79 -18.79
C ILE A 48 3.23 2.73 -17.75
N GLN A 49 4.52 2.41 -17.63
CA GLN A 49 5.01 1.42 -16.68
C GLN A 49 4.69 1.81 -15.23
N LYS A 50 4.90 3.09 -14.84
CA LYS A 50 4.52 3.59 -13.51
C LYS A 50 3.02 3.44 -13.23
N LEU A 51 2.17 3.80 -14.21
CA LEU A 51 0.72 3.65 -14.07
C LEU A 51 0.29 2.18 -13.95
N GLN A 52 0.89 1.29 -14.75
CA GLN A 52 0.62 -0.15 -14.67
C GLN A 52 0.99 -0.73 -13.31
N TYR A 53 2.14 -0.34 -12.76
CA TYR A 53 2.51 -0.78 -11.41
C TYR A 53 1.57 -0.26 -10.34
N ALA A 54 1.20 1.02 -10.40
CA ALA A 54 0.23 1.60 -9.46
C ALA A 54 -1.14 0.89 -9.54
N GLN A 55 -1.60 0.53 -10.74
CA GLN A 55 -2.82 -0.26 -10.94
C GLN A 55 -2.70 -1.67 -10.34
N ILE A 56 -1.60 -2.39 -10.57
CA ILE A 56 -1.39 -3.73 -9.98
C ILE A 56 -1.39 -3.66 -8.45
N ILE A 57 -0.72 -2.65 -7.87
CA ILE A 57 -0.72 -2.44 -6.41
C ILE A 57 -2.15 -2.20 -5.92
N LEU A 58 -2.91 -1.36 -6.61
CA LEU A 58 -4.29 -1.03 -6.26
C LEU A 58 -5.21 -2.27 -6.36
N ASP A 59 -5.17 -3.01 -7.47
CA ASP A 59 -6.01 -4.20 -7.69
C ASP A 59 -5.76 -5.28 -6.64
N ASN A 60 -4.48 -5.58 -6.37
CA ASN A 60 -4.10 -6.57 -5.36
C ASN A 60 -4.46 -6.08 -3.95
N THR A 61 -4.32 -4.78 -3.67
CA THR A 61 -4.78 -4.20 -2.39
C THR A 61 -6.29 -4.39 -2.23
N ILE A 62 -7.08 -4.09 -3.26
CA ILE A 62 -8.53 -4.30 -3.25
C ILE A 62 -8.87 -5.78 -3.02
N GLN A 63 -8.14 -6.68 -3.67
CA GLN A 63 -8.35 -8.12 -3.47
C GLN A 63 -8.05 -8.55 -2.03
N GLU A 64 -6.95 -8.10 -1.44
CA GLU A 64 -6.61 -8.38 -0.04
C GLU A 64 -7.62 -7.76 0.93
N LEU A 65 -8.08 -6.52 0.68
CA LEU A 65 -9.13 -5.88 1.49
C LEU A 65 -10.43 -6.69 1.45
N ARG A 66 -10.84 -7.15 0.27
CA ARG A 66 -12.00 -8.05 0.12
C ARG A 66 -11.77 -9.38 0.84
N GLY A 67 -10.56 -9.93 0.79
CA GLY A 67 -10.20 -11.14 1.53
C GLY A 67 -10.38 -10.94 3.04
N MET A 68 -9.71 -9.93 3.60
CA MET A 68 -9.74 -9.63 5.04
C MET A 68 -11.14 -9.28 5.55
N THR A 69 -11.92 -8.50 4.80
CA THR A 69 -13.27 -8.10 5.22
C THR A 69 -14.30 -9.22 5.10
N ARG A 70 -14.08 -10.23 4.24
CA ARG A 70 -14.94 -11.42 4.20
C ARG A 70 -14.84 -12.25 5.47
N ASP A 71 -13.72 -12.19 6.18
CA ASP A 71 -13.53 -12.87 7.46
C ASP A 71 -14.12 -12.07 8.62
N ALA A 72 -14.67 -10.88 8.37
CA ALA A 72 -15.31 -10.06 9.39
C ALA A 72 -16.59 -10.72 9.92
N THR A 73 -16.62 -10.85 11.24
CA THR A 73 -17.71 -11.42 12.04
C THR A 73 -18.00 -10.48 13.20
N GLY A 74 -19.21 -10.55 13.77
CA GLY A 74 -19.55 -9.80 14.98
C GLY A 74 -19.81 -8.32 14.74
N HIS A 75 -18.74 -7.51 14.66
CA HIS A 75 -18.84 -6.07 14.45
C HIS A 75 -17.79 -5.50 13.49
N VAL A 76 -18.12 -4.37 12.90
CA VAL A 76 -17.21 -3.48 12.17
C VAL A 76 -17.26 -2.09 12.79
N LYS A 77 -16.13 -1.41 12.81
CA LYS A 77 -15.97 -0.06 13.35
C LYS A 77 -14.96 0.71 12.52
N ILE A 78 -15.28 1.95 12.16
CA ILE A 78 -14.39 2.82 11.38
C ILE A 78 -13.84 3.92 12.29
N TYR A 79 -12.52 4.12 12.24
CA TYR A 79 -11.82 5.20 12.93
C TYR A 79 -11.47 6.32 11.95
N GLU A 80 -11.74 7.57 12.35
CA GLU A 80 -11.46 8.76 11.54
C GLU A 80 -9.99 8.80 11.08
N LYS A 81 -9.09 8.60 12.05
CA LYS A 81 -7.64 8.63 11.89
C LYS A 81 -7.03 7.47 12.66
N CYS A 82 -5.99 6.87 12.07
CA CYS A 82 -5.32 5.71 12.64
C CYS A 82 -3.79 5.80 12.45
N GLY A 83 -3.25 7.03 12.45
CA GLY A 83 -1.82 7.25 12.25
C GLY A 83 -0.97 6.92 13.47
N SER A 84 0.35 6.93 13.28
CA SER A 84 1.32 6.65 14.35
C SER A 84 1.26 7.60 15.56
N ASN A 85 0.58 8.75 15.43
CA ASN A 85 0.40 9.72 16.52
C ASN A 85 -1.04 9.76 17.05
N ASP A 86 -1.96 8.99 16.46
CA ASP A 86 -3.36 8.99 16.83
C ASP A 86 -3.61 7.85 17.83
N GLY A 87 -3.89 8.21 19.09
CA GLY A 87 -4.26 7.25 20.14
C GLY A 87 -5.70 6.79 19.95
N LEU A 88 -5.93 5.50 19.71
CA LEU A 88 -7.26 4.95 19.45
C LEU A 88 -8.01 4.51 20.71
N ALA A 89 -7.31 4.43 21.84
CA ALA A 89 -7.93 4.12 23.12
C ALA A 89 -9.03 5.14 23.43
N ASP A 90 -10.17 4.65 23.90
CA ASP A 90 -11.34 5.42 24.30
C ASP A 90 -12.02 6.21 23.16
N GLN A 91 -11.67 5.94 21.89
CA GLN A 91 -12.31 6.56 20.73
C GLN A 91 -13.61 5.86 20.30
N THR A 92 -14.55 6.66 19.82
CA THR A 92 -15.81 6.21 19.20
C THR A 92 -15.66 6.04 17.69
N GLY A 93 -16.56 5.27 17.09
CA GLY A 93 -16.59 5.06 15.65
C GLY A 93 -17.08 6.29 14.88
N ARG A 94 -16.73 6.36 13.60
CA ARG A 94 -17.19 7.38 12.65
C ARG A 94 -17.86 6.75 11.45
N ASP A 95 -18.58 7.56 10.67
CA ASP A 95 -19.20 7.14 9.41
C ASP A 95 -18.16 6.80 8.32
N PHE A 96 -17.02 7.47 8.34
CA PHE A 96 -15.91 7.29 7.42
C PHE A 96 -14.56 7.55 8.09
N GLY A 97 -13.49 7.00 7.54
CA GLY A 97 -12.15 7.19 8.11
C GLY A 97 -11.08 6.27 7.53
N GLN A 98 -9.89 6.34 8.11
CA GLN A 98 -8.67 5.70 7.58
C GLN A 98 -8.34 4.35 8.26
N GLY A 99 -9.02 4.01 9.35
CA GLY A 99 -8.84 2.75 10.05
C GLY A 99 -10.14 1.93 10.04
N LEU A 100 -10.04 0.64 9.75
CA LEU A 100 -11.16 -0.29 9.88
C LEU A 100 -10.83 -1.36 10.92
N GLU A 101 -11.69 -1.47 11.92
CA GLU A 101 -11.70 -2.51 12.94
C GLU A 101 -12.82 -3.50 12.65
N PHE A 102 -12.54 -4.79 12.81
CA PHE A 102 -13.54 -5.84 12.79
C PHE A 102 -13.07 -7.05 13.60
N VAL A 103 -13.96 -7.99 13.92
CA VAL A 103 -13.57 -9.27 14.53
C VAL A 103 -13.43 -10.33 13.44
N ASN A 104 -12.33 -11.08 13.40
CA ASN A 104 -12.17 -12.15 12.42
C ASN A 104 -12.85 -13.46 12.87
N GLU A 105 -12.90 -14.47 12.00
CA GLU A 105 -13.47 -15.79 12.32
C GLU A 105 -12.82 -16.48 13.54
N ASP A 106 -11.53 -16.18 13.81
CA ASP A 106 -10.80 -16.71 14.98
C ASP A 106 -11.13 -15.96 16.29
N GLY A 107 -11.95 -14.91 16.24
CA GLY A 107 -12.36 -14.11 17.40
C GLY A 107 -11.35 -13.03 17.81
N TYR A 108 -10.33 -12.75 17.01
CA TYR A 108 -9.41 -11.63 17.21
C TYR A 108 -10.00 -10.34 16.66
N VAL A 109 -9.77 -9.23 17.36
CA VAL A 109 -10.04 -7.91 16.79
C VAL A 109 -8.90 -7.56 15.85
N VAL A 110 -9.22 -7.26 14.59
CA VAL A 110 -8.29 -6.89 13.53
C VAL A 110 -8.51 -5.42 13.20
N LEU A 111 -7.43 -4.65 13.24
CA LEU A 111 -7.40 -3.25 12.84
C LEU A 111 -6.50 -3.08 11.62
N ILE A 112 -7.08 -2.69 10.50
CA ILE A 112 -6.36 -2.42 9.24
C ILE A 112 -6.26 -0.91 9.00
N SER A 113 -5.09 -0.46 8.50
CA SER A 113 -4.81 0.94 8.23
C SER A 113 -3.65 1.11 7.24
N THR A 114 -3.50 2.32 6.71
CA THR A 114 -2.38 2.77 5.87
C THR A 114 -1.60 3.94 6.45
N GLU A 115 -1.96 4.41 7.64
CA GLU A 115 -1.45 5.67 8.23
C GLU A 115 -0.14 5.50 9.03
N GLY A 116 0.51 4.34 8.90
CA GLY A 116 1.73 4.00 9.61
C GLY A 116 1.47 3.42 11.00
N CYS A 117 2.34 2.52 11.44
CA CYS A 117 2.22 1.89 12.75
C CYS A 117 2.95 2.74 13.80
N PRO A 118 2.32 3.05 14.96
CA PRO A 118 3.05 3.60 16.10
C PRO A 118 4.03 2.56 16.67
N SER A 119 4.95 3.02 17.52
CA SER A 119 5.77 2.10 18.31
C SER A 119 4.87 1.17 19.13
N THR A 120 4.86 -0.12 18.80
CA THR A 120 3.87 -1.07 19.33
C THR A 120 4.57 -2.29 19.92
N GLY A 121 4.32 -2.57 21.20
CA GLY A 121 4.79 -3.78 21.86
C GLY A 121 3.95 -5.00 21.45
N ILE A 122 4.60 -6.07 21.00
CA ILE A 122 3.93 -7.33 20.63
C ILE A 122 3.95 -8.26 21.84
N TYR A 123 2.78 -8.53 22.40
CA TYR A 123 2.62 -9.32 23.62
C TYR A 123 1.97 -10.69 23.37
N ARG A 124 2.48 -11.71 24.05
CA ARG A 124 1.82 -13.01 24.21
C ARG A 124 1.49 -13.23 25.69
N GLY A 125 0.23 -13.00 26.04
CA GLY A 125 -0.15 -12.94 27.46
C GLY A 125 0.57 -11.74 28.10
N SER A 126 1.32 -11.98 29.17
CA SER A 126 2.15 -10.96 29.84
C SER A 126 3.57 -10.84 29.27
N GLN A 127 3.99 -11.72 28.36
CA GLN A 127 5.35 -11.71 27.82
C GLN A 127 5.46 -10.81 26.59
N LEU A 128 6.35 -9.81 26.65
CA LEU A 128 6.78 -9.05 25.47
C LEU A 128 7.63 -9.96 24.57
N LEU A 129 7.20 -10.14 23.32
CA LEU A 129 7.92 -10.95 22.33
C LEU A 129 8.86 -10.11 21.47
N SER A 130 8.38 -8.95 21.03
CA SER A 130 9.11 -8.02 20.17
C SER A 130 8.45 -6.66 20.20
N THR A 131 9.11 -5.65 19.62
CA THR A 131 8.56 -4.30 19.47
C THR A 131 8.64 -3.92 18.01
N VAL A 132 7.54 -3.40 17.46
CA VAL A 132 7.53 -2.70 16.17
C VAL A 132 7.92 -1.26 16.48
N ASN A 133 9.02 -0.78 15.91
CA ASN A 133 9.47 0.58 16.11
C ASN A 133 8.73 1.54 15.18
N LEU A 134 8.71 2.81 15.56
CA LEU A 134 8.20 3.86 14.69
C LEU A 134 9.00 3.88 13.37
N GLY A 135 8.30 3.78 12.24
CA GLY A 135 8.91 3.75 10.91
C GLY A 135 9.19 2.35 10.35
N ASP A 136 9.10 1.28 11.16
CA ASP A 136 9.20 -0.10 10.65
C ASP A 136 8.04 -0.42 9.69
N VAL A 137 6.88 0.19 9.94
CA VAL A 137 5.73 0.23 9.02
C VAL A 137 5.38 1.69 8.77
N PRO A 138 5.93 2.32 7.70
CA PRO A 138 5.68 3.72 7.40
C PRO A 138 4.26 3.94 6.87
N ALA A 139 3.82 5.20 6.86
CA ALA A 139 2.59 5.58 6.19
C ALA A 139 2.66 5.25 4.70
N GLY A 140 1.51 4.92 4.10
CA GLY A 140 1.45 4.46 2.72
C GLY A 140 1.58 2.95 2.54
N ARG A 141 1.53 2.17 3.62
CA ARG A 141 1.65 0.70 3.62
C ARG A 141 0.43 0.09 4.30
N LEU A 142 -0.20 -0.89 3.66
CA LEU A 142 -1.28 -1.67 4.27
C LEU A 142 -0.71 -2.62 5.33
N PHE A 143 -1.22 -2.49 6.55
CA PHE A 143 -0.89 -3.39 7.65
C PHE A 143 -2.13 -3.71 8.48
N ALA A 144 -2.06 -4.83 9.18
CA ALA A 144 -3.08 -5.31 10.11
C ALA A 144 -2.48 -5.47 11.51
N ARG A 145 -3.21 -5.03 12.53
CA ARG A 145 -2.90 -5.27 13.93
C ARG A 145 -3.96 -6.17 14.54
N TYR A 146 -3.52 -7.15 15.31
CA TYR A 146 -4.38 -8.16 15.93
C TYR A 146 -4.41 -7.94 17.42
N TYR A 147 -5.59 -8.06 18.02
CA TYR A 147 -5.82 -7.90 19.45
C TYR A 147 -6.67 -9.04 20.00
N VAL A 148 -6.40 -9.39 21.26
CA VAL A 148 -7.21 -10.36 21.99
C VAL A 148 -8.43 -9.64 22.54
N ARG A 149 -9.61 -10.19 22.28
CA ARG A 149 -10.89 -9.68 22.78
C ARG A 149 -11.11 -10.17 24.21
N GLU A 150 -11.49 -9.26 25.09
CA GLU A 150 -11.89 -9.52 26.46
C GLU A 150 -13.36 -9.96 26.55
N LYS A 151 -13.77 -10.42 27.72
CA LYS A 151 -15.15 -10.94 27.96
C LYS A 151 -16.24 -9.89 27.76
N ASP A 152 -15.91 -8.62 27.91
CA ASP A 152 -16.80 -7.47 27.71
C ASP A 152 -16.77 -6.94 26.27
N GLU A 153 -16.27 -7.76 25.34
CA GLU A 153 -16.16 -7.47 23.91
C GLU A 153 -15.17 -6.37 23.53
N LYS A 154 -14.46 -5.81 24.50
CA LYS A 154 -13.43 -4.79 24.34
C LYS A 154 -12.04 -5.41 24.19
N TYR A 155 -11.04 -4.59 23.94
CA TYR A 155 -9.65 -5.01 23.89
C TYR A 155 -8.71 -3.91 24.38
N HIS A 156 -7.51 -4.30 24.80
CA HIS A 156 -6.47 -3.36 25.21
C HIS A 156 -5.65 -2.89 24.01
N TYR A 157 -5.76 -1.59 23.70
CA TYR A 157 -4.96 -0.94 22.65
C TYR A 157 -3.65 -0.38 23.20
N GLU A 158 -3.67 0.09 24.44
CA GLU A 158 -2.53 0.67 25.16
C GLU A 158 -2.29 -0.06 26.48
N ASP A 159 -1.03 -0.13 26.90
CA ASP A 159 -0.66 -0.56 28.25
C ASP A 159 -0.95 0.53 29.31
N ALA A 160 -0.70 0.22 30.58
CA ALA A 160 -0.90 1.18 31.68
C ALA A 160 -0.01 2.44 31.58
N SER A 161 1.06 2.39 30.78
CA SER A 161 1.96 3.52 30.51
C SER A 161 1.49 4.37 29.31
N GLY A 162 0.41 3.97 28.64
CA GLY A 162 -0.09 4.61 27.41
C GLY A 162 0.68 4.22 26.16
N GLN A 163 1.48 3.16 26.18
CA GLN A 163 2.18 2.65 25.00
C GLN A 163 1.27 1.70 24.21
N PRO A 164 1.16 1.85 22.89
CA PRO A 164 0.40 0.92 22.06
C PRO A 164 0.92 -0.52 22.19
N ILE A 165 0.00 -1.46 22.32
CA ILE A 165 0.28 -2.89 22.35
C ILE A 165 -0.49 -3.59 21.25
N ALA A 166 -0.06 -4.79 20.87
CA ALA A 166 -0.81 -5.66 19.98
C ALA A 166 -0.44 -7.13 20.26
N ARG A 167 -1.29 -8.05 19.83
CA ARG A 167 -0.96 -9.49 19.81
C ARG A 167 -0.04 -9.83 18.66
N ALA A 168 -0.24 -9.18 17.52
CA ALA A 168 0.60 -9.31 16.34
C ALA A 168 0.42 -8.07 15.45
N VAL A 169 1.44 -7.78 14.66
CA VAL A 169 1.41 -6.79 13.58
C VAL A 169 1.86 -7.49 12.31
N SER A 170 1.12 -7.30 11.22
CA SER A 170 1.41 -7.91 9.92
C SER A 170 1.37 -6.86 8.83
N SER A 171 2.49 -6.69 8.12
CA SER A 171 2.51 -5.95 6.86
C SER A 171 2.01 -6.87 5.76
N ILE A 172 0.91 -6.50 5.10
CA ILE A 172 0.26 -7.35 4.08
C ILE A 172 1.15 -7.50 2.85
N PHE A 173 1.83 -6.42 2.48
CA PHE A 173 2.83 -6.40 1.42
C PHE A 173 4.17 -5.92 1.96
N THR A 174 5.26 -6.38 1.35
CA THR A 174 6.61 -5.89 1.66
C THR A 174 6.81 -4.47 1.13
N ASP A 175 7.72 -3.70 1.73
CA ASP A 175 7.95 -2.30 1.32
C ASP A 175 8.31 -2.16 -0.17
N GLY A 176 9.14 -3.07 -0.68
CA GLY A 176 9.52 -3.10 -2.10
C GLY A 176 8.36 -3.34 -3.08
N TYR A 177 7.25 -3.93 -2.61
CA TYR A 177 6.06 -4.16 -3.42
C TYR A 177 5.41 -2.86 -3.92
N TYR A 178 5.47 -1.79 -3.11
CA TYR A 178 4.83 -0.52 -3.43
C TYR A 178 5.62 0.29 -4.47
N MET A 179 6.86 -0.12 -4.79
CA MET A 179 7.71 0.50 -5.82
C MET A 179 7.85 2.02 -5.68
N GLY A 180 7.87 2.53 -4.44
CA GLY A 180 7.96 3.96 -4.13
C GLY A 180 6.63 4.71 -4.16
N ASN A 181 5.50 4.04 -4.38
CA ASN A 181 4.17 4.65 -4.24
C ASN A 181 3.68 4.56 -2.79
N TYR A 182 2.63 5.34 -2.47
CA TYR A 182 2.04 5.45 -1.15
C TYR A 182 0.54 5.19 -1.23
N LEU A 183 0.08 4.21 -0.44
CA LEU A 183 -1.32 3.79 -0.40
C LEU A 183 -2.11 4.60 0.65
N GLU A 184 -3.30 5.05 0.29
CA GLU A 184 -4.29 5.60 1.22
C GLU A 184 -5.60 4.83 1.02
N ILE A 185 -6.25 4.45 2.11
CA ILE A 185 -7.57 3.86 2.08
C ILE A 185 -8.50 4.68 2.98
N ILE A 186 -9.68 5.00 2.45
CA ILE A 186 -10.75 5.63 3.21
C ILE A 186 -11.94 4.66 3.19
N PHE A 187 -12.31 4.17 4.35
CA PHE A 187 -13.49 3.33 4.55
C PHE A 187 -14.71 4.19 4.86
N SER A 188 -15.88 3.76 4.42
CA SER A 188 -17.15 4.37 4.78
C SER A 188 -18.26 3.33 4.86
N TYR A 189 -19.24 3.57 5.73
CA TYR A 189 -20.48 2.81 5.73
C TYR A 189 -21.36 3.17 4.53
N PRO A 190 -22.24 2.26 4.11
CA PRO A 190 -23.23 2.60 3.11
C PRO A 190 -24.18 3.68 3.61
N PRO A 191 -24.77 4.48 2.69
CA PRO A 191 -25.74 5.49 3.07
C PRO A 191 -26.88 4.87 3.89
N LEU A 192 -27.25 5.52 5.00
CA LEU A 192 -28.32 5.13 5.93
C LEU A 192 -28.00 4.01 6.94
N ALA A 193 -26.79 3.43 6.96
CA ALA A 193 -26.42 2.47 8.00
C ALA A 193 -26.40 3.13 9.39
N ALA A 194 -27.37 2.79 10.23
CA ALA A 194 -27.45 3.32 11.59
C ALA A 194 -26.51 2.57 12.55
N PRO A 195 -26.11 3.18 13.68
CA PRO A 195 -25.39 2.47 14.73
C PRO A 195 -26.16 1.24 15.21
N ASP A 196 -25.44 0.14 15.53
CA ASP A 196 -25.96 -1.17 15.92
C ASP A 196 -26.81 -1.91 14.86
N GLU A 197 -26.95 -1.35 13.65
CA GLU A 197 -27.60 -2.00 12.53
C GLU A 197 -26.68 -3.03 11.86
N VAL A 198 -27.30 -4.04 11.25
CA VAL A 198 -26.59 -5.01 10.41
C VAL A 198 -26.11 -4.30 9.14
N VAL A 199 -24.84 -4.49 8.82
CA VAL A 199 -24.20 -3.95 7.62
C VAL A 199 -23.78 -5.13 6.76
N ASP A 200 -24.23 -5.14 5.51
CA ASP A 200 -23.92 -6.21 4.55
C ASP A 200 -22.64 -5.91 3.74
N TYR A 201 -22.25 -4.64 3.65
CA TYR A 201 -21.07 -4.23 2.89
C TYR A 201 -20.49 -2.90 3.41
N LEU A 202 -19.22 -2.67 3.12
CA LEU A 202 -18.56 -1.38 3.31
C LEU A 202 -18.13 -0.81 1.96
N GLU A 203 -17.93 0.50 1.91
CA GLU A 203 -17.28 1.16 0.78
C GLU A 203 -15.85 1.51 1.16
N ALA A 204 -14.92 1.35 0.24
CA ALA A 204 -13.54 1.77 0.40
C ALA A 204 -13.09 2.55 -0.83
N GLU A 205 -12.55 3.75 -0.62
CA GLU A 205 -11.81 4.49 -1.63
C GLU A 205 -10.33 4.22 -1.46
N VAL A 206 -9.75 3.54 -2.45
CA VAL A 206 -8.33 3.16 -2.48
C VAL A 206 -7.60 4.11 -3.41
N ARG A 207 -6.55 4.76 -2.91
CA ARG A 207 -5.78 5.77 -3.63
C ARG A 207 -4.30 5.45 -3.57
N ILE A 208 -3.62 5.63 -4.69
CA ILE A 208 -2.17 5.49 -4.80
C ILE A 208 -1.58 6.85 -5.16
N TYR A 209 -0.60 7.28 -4.37
CA TYR A 209 0.16 8.50 -4.58
C TYR A 209 1.61 8.21 -4.96
N GLY A 210 2.23 9.11 -5.73
CA GLY A 210 3.64 9.03 -6.12
C GLY A 210 4.61 9.56 -5.06
N ASP A 211 4.09 10.21 -4.04
CA ASP A 211 4.84 10.89 -2.97
C ASP A 211 4.24 10.64 -1.59
N GLU A 212 5.07 10.77 -0.56
CA GLU A 212 4.68 10.54 0.84
C GLU A 212 3.67 11.58 1.34
N GLN A 213 3.74 12.81 0.82
CA GLN A 213 2.85 13.90 1.21
C GLN A 213 1.47 13.79 0.56
N ARG A 214 1.21 12.75 -0.24
CA ARG A 214 -0.06 12.49 -0.93
C ARG A 214 -0.50 13.66 -1.82
N SER A 215 0.45 14.30 -2.51
CA SER A 215 0.19 15.43 -3.41
C SER A 215 0.06 15.04 -4.88
N GLU A 216 0.68 13.93 -5.29
CA GLU A 216 0.68 13.39 -6.65
C GLU A 216 -0.20 12.14 -6.72
N LEU A 217 -1.51 12.31 -6.89
CA LEU A 217 -2.42 11.18 -7.10
C LEU A 217 -2.12 10.50 -8.44
N VAL A 218 -1.81 9.20 -8.39
CA VAL A 218 -1.48 8.38 -9.56
C VAL A 218 -2.71 7.64 -10.07
N VAL A 219 -3.40 6.93 -9.17
CA VAL A 219 -4.63 6.19 -9.48
C VAL A 219 -5.52 6.12 -8.24
N LYS A 220 -6.84 6.06 -8.47
CA LYS A 220 -7.82 5.83 -7.42
C LYS A 220 -8.96 4.95 -7.92
N GLU A 221 -9.56 4.22 -7.00
CA GLU A 221 -10.73 3.39 -7.26
C GLU A 221 -11.62 3.32 -6.02
N SER A 222 -12.93 3.31 -6.24
CA SER A 222 -13.92 3.08 -5.19
C SER A 222 -14.45 1.66 -5.33
N VAL A 223 -14.43 0.91 -4.24
CA VAL A 223 -14.80 -0.50 -4.22
C VAL A 223 -15.78 -0.81 -3.10
N VAL A 224 -16.70 -1.72 -3.38
CA VAL A 224 -17.57 -2.34 -2.37
C VAL A 224 -16.87 -3.57 -1.78
N LEU A 225 -16.83 -3.63 -0.46
CA LEU A 225 -16.30 -4.71 0.36
C LEU A 225 -17.48 -5.47 0.96
N ASP A 226 -17.90 -6.56 0.30
CA ASP A 226 -18.99 -7.41 0.78
C ASP A 226 -18.59 -8.17 2.04
N LEU A 227 -19.43 -8.09 3.07
CA LEU A 227 -19.26 -8.82 4.32
C LEU A 227 -19.96 -10.17 4.17
N ARG A 228 -19.25 -11.26 4.51
CA ARG A 228 -19.77 -12.62 4.32
C ARG A 228 -20.81 -12.99 5.38
N TYR A 229 -20.63 -12.48 6.59
CA TYR A 229 -21.45 -12.78 7.75
C TYR A 229 -22.29 -11.55 8.12
N GLU A 230 -23.32 -11.76 8.95
CA GLU A 230 -24.03 -10.64 9.56
C GLU A 230 -23.08 -9.93 10.53
N VAL A 231 -22.73 -8.70 10.20
CA VAL A 231 -21.85 -7.86 11.02
C VAL A 231 -22.62 -6.61 11.42
N LYS A 232 -22.47 -6.17 12.67
CA LYS A 232 -23.08 -4.94 13.14
C LYS A 232 -22.14 -3.75 13.06
N ARG A 233 -22.67 -2.58 12.72
CA ARG A 233 -21.96 -1.31 12.90
C ARG A 233 -21.78 -1.04 14.40
N GLN A 234 -20.54 -0.88 14.83
CA GLN A 234 -20.19 -0.52 16.20
C GLN A 234 -19.56 0.87 16.25
N ASP A 235 -20.21 1.77 16.99
CA ASP A 235 -19.71 3.14 17.21
C ASP A 235 -19.21 3.35 18.65
N GLY A 236 -19.54 2.42 19.55
CA GLY A 236 -19.11 2.44 20.95
C GLY A 236 -17.60 2.25 21.12
N ILE A 237 -17.13 2.48 22.34
CA ILE A 237 -15.72 2.29 22.71
C ILE A 237 -15.42 0.79 22.83
N THR A 238 -14.48 0.31 22.00
CA THR A 238 -14.00 -1.07 21.95
C THR A 238 -12.53 -1.17 22.36
N ALA A 239 -11.72 -0.19 21.96
CA ALA A 239 -10.32 -0.04 22.34
C ALA A 239 -10.18 0.71 23.67
N ASN A 240 -9.54 0.11 24.68
CA ASN A 240 -9.28 0.77 25.97
C ASN A 240 -7.79 0.77 26.30
N ARG A 241 -7.42 1.63 27.26
CA ARG A 241 -6.14 1.52 27.96
C ARG A 241 -6.21 0.45 29.05
N MET A 242 -5.15 -0.33 29.21
CA MET A 242 -5.02 -1.28 30.30
C MET A 242 -4.96 -0.52 31.62
N THR A 243 -5.89 -0.80 32.53
CA THR A 243 -5.85 -0.24 33.88
C THR A 243 -4.72 -0.90 34.69
N PRO A 244 -3.99 -0.13 35.52
CA PRO A 244 -2.92 -0.65 36.37
C PRO A 244 -3.41 -1.63 37.44
#